data_AF-A0A0R0A6L0-F1
#
_entry.id   AF-A0A0R0A6L0-F1
#
_cell.length_a   1.000
_cell.length_b   1.000
_cell.length_c   1.000
_cell.angle_alpha   90.00
_cell.angle_beta   90.00
_cell.angle_gamma   90.00
#
_symmetry.space_group_name_H-M   'P 1'
#
loop_
_entity.id
_entity.type
_entity.pdbx_description
1 polymer ?
#
loop_
_entity_poly.entity_id
_entity_poly.type
_entity_poly.pdbx_seq_one_letter_code
_entity_poly.pdbx_strand_id
1 'polypeptide(L)' 'MKGVKLYLEGPGRECRPVSFVSTEEVRAATLSRISGRSGEESVEITLLADADGHLARQIDREGFRYKFDGSEISWSLIVA' A
#
# COMPACT_ATOMS: atom_id res chain seq x y z
N MET A 1 -5.64 -25.49 -2.59
CA MET A 1 -5.55 -24.23 -3.36
C MET A 1 -4.13 -23.71 -3.16
N LYS A 2 -3.31 -23.57 -4.23
CA LYS A 2 -1.98 -22.96 -4.08
C LYS A 2 -2.20 -21.50 -3.65
N GLY A 3 -1.66 -21.10 -2.50
CA GLY A 3 -1.77 -19.73 -2.01
C GLY A 3 -1.11 -18.77 -3.00
N VAL A 4 -1.80 -17.69 -3.33
CA VAL A 4 -1.30 -16.61 -4.17
C VAL A 4 -0.07 -16.01 -3.48
N LYS A 5 1.05 -15.84 -4.19
CA LYS A 5 2.24 -15.20 -3.65
C LYS A 5 2.24 -13.72 -4.06
N LEU A 6 2.41 -12.84 -3.08
CA LEU A 6 2.46 -11.40 -3.28
C LEU A 6 3.89 -10.91 -3.14
N TYR A 7 4.28 -10.01 -4.03
CA TYR A 7 5.59 -9.36 -4.01
C TYR A 7 5.45 -7.87 -4.31
N LEU A 8 6.26 -7.04 -3.68
CA LEU A 8 6.45 -5.66 -4.08
C LEU A 8 7.72 -5.54 -4.92
N GLU A 9 7.59 -5.02 -6.13
CA GLU A 9 8.70 -4.66 -7.01
C GLU A 9 9.04 -3.17 -6.86
N GLY A 10 10.29 -2.89 -6.48
CA GLY A 10 10.82 -1.53 -6.32
C GLY A 10 11.36 -0.96 -7.64
N PRO A 11 11.69 0.34 -7.71
CA PRO A 11 12.18 0.98 -8.93
C PRO A 11 13.50 0.38 -9.44
N GLY A 12 14.30 -0.22 -8.55
CA GLY A 12 15.52 -0.96 -8.89
C GLY A 12 15.31 -2.41 -9.32
N ARG A 13 14.06 -2.85 -9.54
CA ARG A 13 13.66 -4.26 -9.74
C ARG A 13 13.94 -5.15 -8.52
N GLU A 14 14.06 -4.53 -7.34
CA GLU A 14 14.09 -5.23 -6.06
C GLU A 14 12.75 -5.92 -5.84
N CYS A 15 12.74 -7.19 -5.46
CA CYS A 15 11.52 -7.95 -5.24
C CYS A 15 11.43 -8.34 -3.78
N ARG A 16 10.43 -7.81 -3.07
CA ARG A 16 10.20 -8.09 -1.65
C ARG A 16 8.95 -8.94 -1.49
N PRO A 17 9.04 -10.16 -0.93
CA PRO A 17 7.86 -10.95 -0.61
C PRO A 17 7.05 -10.26 0.48
N VAL A 18 5.74 -10.21 0.30
CA VAL A 18 4.83 -9.58 1.25
C VAL A 18 3.61 -10.44 1.51
N SER A 19 2.95 -10.21 2.63
CA SER A 19 1.68 -10.80 2.99
C SER A 19 0.63 -9.71 3.19
N PHE A 20 -0.63 -10.07 2.88
CA PHE A 20 -1.75 -9.21 3.17
C PHE A 20 -1.99 -9.12 4.67
N VAL A 21 -2.13 -7.89 5.17
CA VAL A 21 -2.44 -7.62 6.59
C VAL A 21 -3.92 -7.26 6.73
N SER A 22 -4.34 -6.17 6.08
CA SER A 22 -5.71 -5.66 6.16
C SER A 22 -6.03 -4.68 5.04
N THR A 23 -7.32 -4.43 4.85
CA THR A 23 -7.84 -3.33 4.04
C THR A 23 -8.76 -2.50 4.93
N GLU A 24 -8.53 -1.20 4.98
CA GLU A 24 -9.27 -0.26 5.82
C GLU A 24 -9.89 0.85 4.97
N GLU A 25 -11.18 1.09 5.14
CA GLU A 25 -11.85 2.25 4.55
C GLU A 25 -11.74 3.44 5.50
N VAL A 26 -11.01 4.47 5.08
CA VAL A 26 -10.79 5.68 5.87
C VAL A 26 -11.47 6.87 5.21
N ARG A 27 -12.33 7.57 5.96
CA ARG A 27 -12.93 8.83 5.49
C ARG A 27 -11.84 9.86 5.21
N ALA A 28 -11.85 10.49 4.03
CA ALA A 28 -10.82 11.46 3.64
C ALA A 28 -10.70 12.66 4.58
N ALA A 29 -11.75 12.99 5.36
CA ALA A 29 -11.67 13.99 6.42
C ALA A 29 -10.54 13.71 7.44
N THR A 30 -10.23 12.44 7.71
CA THR A 30 -9.11 12.02 8.58
C THR A 30 -7.76 12.13 7.86
N LEU A 31 -7.77 11.99 6.53
CA LEU A 31 -6.58 12.08 5.65
C LEU A 31 -6.33 13.49 5.10
N SER A 32 -7.13 14.50 5.46
CA SER A 32 -6.93 15.91 5.06
C SER A 32 -5.53 16.45 5.39
N ARG A 33 -4.80 15.83 6.33
CA ARG A 33 -3.39 16.13 6.63
C ARG A 33 -2.39 15.63 5.57
N ILE A 34 -2.77 14.70 4.69
CA ILE A 34 -1.88 14.02 3.75
C ILE A 34 -2.03 14.55 2.32
N SER A 35 -3.21 15.07 1.93
CA SER A 35 -3.48 15.47 0.52
C SER A 35 -4.07 16.88 0.32
N GLY A 36 -4.32 17.65 1.38
CA GLY A 36 -4.69 19.06 1.27
C GLY A 36 -6.03 19.36 0.59
N ARG A 37 -6.90 18.35 0.39
CA ARG A 37 -8.23 18.54 -0.19
C ARG A 37 -9.32 17.94 0.70
N SER A 38 -10.24 18.81 1.10
CA SER A 38 -11.44 18.48 1.88
C SER A 38 -12.50 17.95 0.93
N GLY A 39 -12.84 16.67 1.07
CA GLY A 39 -13.95 16.03 0.36
C GLY A 39 -14.49 14.88 1.19
N GLU A 40 -15.81 14.70 1.17
CA GLU A 40 -16.57 13.62 1.85
C GLU A 40 -16.36 12.22 1.22
N GLU A 41 -15.24 11.99 0.54
CA GLU A 41 -14.95 10.70 -0.09
C GLU A 41 -14.23 9.79 0.90
N SER A 42 -14.67 8.54 1.03
CA SER A 42 -13.86 7.51 1.68
C SER A 42 -12.73 7.05 0.75
N VAL A 43 -11.63 6.62 1.35
CA VAL A 43 -10.45 6.11 0.66
C VAL A 43 -10.13 4.76 1.25
N GLU A 44 -9.96 3.77 0.38
CA GLU A 44 -9.48 2.46 0.79
C GLU A 44 -7.95 2.50 0.94
N ILE A 45 -7.47 1.92 2.03
CA ILE A 45 -6.05 1.73 2.32
C ILE A 45 -5.80 0.23 2.48
N THR A 46 -4.96 -0.32 1.63
CA THR A 46 -4.49 -1.70 1.75
C THR A 46 -3.12 -1.73 2.43
N LEU A 47 -2.97 -2.59 3.43
CA LEU A 47 -1.74 -2.81 4.18
C LEU A 47 -1.13 -4.18 3.85
N LEU A 48 0.14 -4.16 3.47
CA LEU A 48 0.98 -5.34 3.28
C LEU A 48 2.16 -5.28 4.25
N ALA A 49 2.68 -6.43 4.65
CA ALA A 49 3.88 -6.54 5.47
C ALA A 49 4.93 -7.42 4.77
N ASP A 50 6.20 -7.03 4.85
CA ASP A 50 7.30 -7.93 4.52
C ASP A 50 7.65 -8.86 5.69
N ALA A 51 8.63 -9.76 5.49
CA ALA A 51 9.06 -10.72 6.50
C ALA A 51 9.69 -10.08 7.75
N ASP A 52 10.21 -8.87 7.62
CA ASP A 52 10.82 -8.09 8.70
C ASP A 52 9.79 -7.24 9.46
N GLY A 53 8.53 -7.24 9.00
CA GLY A 53 7.44 -6.48 9.59
C GLY A 53 7.34 -5.04 9.09
N HIS A 54 8.06 -4.67 8.03
CA HIS A 54 7.90 -3.36 7.42
C HIS A 54 6.55 -3.29 6.71
N LEU A 55 5.78 -2.27 7.06
CA LEU A 55 4.45 -2.04 6.48
C LEU A 55 4.56 -1.23 5.19
N ALA A 56 3.88 -1.72 4.17
CA ALA A 56 3.64 -1.01 2.93
C ALA A 56 2.15 -0.70 2.80
N ARG A 57 1.84 0.56 2.50
CA ARG A 57 0.47 1.05 2.34
C ARG A 57 0.23 1.37 0.88
N GLN A 58 -0.91 0.94 0.37
CA GLN A 58 -1.45 1.44 -0.88
C GLN A 58 -2.71 2.23 -0.57
N ILE A 59 -2.73 3.46 -1.05
CA ILE A 59 -3.89 4.34 -0.97
C ILE A 59 -4.52 4.29 -2.37
N ASP A 60 -5.83 4.05 -2.47
CA ASP A 60 -6.53 3.93 -3.77
C ASP A 60 -6.28 5.07 -4.74
N ARG A 61 -6.02 6.26 -4.21
CA ARG A 61 -5.67 7.45 -4.99
C ARG A 61 -4.28 7.41 -5.64
N GLU A 62 -3.40 6.50 -5.24
CA GLU A 62 -2.03 6.38 -5.78
C GLU A 62 -1.93 5.46 -7.01
N GLY A 63 -3.05 4.93 -7.50
CA GLY A 63 -3.10 4.10 -8.70
C GLY A 63 -2.40 2.76 -8.50
N PHE A 64 -2.80 2.02 -7.46
CA PHE A 64 -2.28 0.70 -7.08
C PHE A 64 -0.79 0.64 -6.71
N ARG A 65 -0.19 1.79 -6.39
CA ARG A 65 1.18 1.89 -5.89
C ARG A 65 1.23 1.76 -4.37
N TYR A 66 2.27 1.07 -3.90
CA TYR A 66 2.55 0.87 -2.48
C TYR A 66 3.74 1.71 -2.06
N LYS A 67 3.74 2.18 -0.81
CA LYS A 67 4.87 2.86 -0.18
C LYS A 67 5.12 2.26 1.18
N PHE A 68 6.39 1.98 1.50
CA PHE A 68 6.77 1.58 2.85
C PHE A 68 6.72 2.78 3.81
N ASP A 69 6.41 2.53 5.07
CA ASP A 69 6.39 3.57 6.11
C ASP A 69 7.72 4.34 6.16
N GLY A 70 7.64 5.66 6.06
CA GLY A 70 8.81 6.55 6.04
C GLY A 70 9.52 6.67 4.70
N SER A 71 8.98 6.09 3.62
CA SER A 71 9.55 6.16 2.27
C SER A 71 8.55 6.74 1.27
N GLU A 72 9.01 7.69 0.44
CA GLU A 72 8.24 8.20 -0.71
C GLU A 72 8.41 7.36 -1.97
N ILE A 73 9.26 6.32 -1.92
CA ILE A 73 9.52 5.44 -3.06
C ILE A 73 8.29 4.57 -3.29
N SER A 74 7.74 4.65 -4.50
CA SER A 74 6.64 3.78 -4.92
C SER A 74 7.13 2.41 -5.35
N TRP A 75 6.36 1.39 -4.97
CA TRP A 75 6.53 -0.01 -5.29
C TRP A 75 5.27 -0.53 -6.00
N SER A 76 5.45 -1.50 -6.88
CA SER A 76 4.37 -2.14 -7.65
C SER A 76 4.05 -3.51 -7.08
N LEU A 77 2.77 -3.82 -6.88
CA LEU A 77 2.37 -5.17 -6.46
C LEU A 77 2.39 -6.15 -7.64
N ILE A 78 3.10 -7.26 -7.44
CA ILE A 78 3.17 -8.40 -8.35
C ILE A 78 2.47 -9.59 -7.69
N VAL A 79 1.64 -10.28 -8.47
CA VAL A 79 0.86 -11.45 -8.06
C VAL A 79 1.32 -12.65 -8.87
N ALA A 80 1.76 -13.73 -8.20
CA ALA A 80 2.33 -14.93 -8.82
C ALA A 80 1.77 -16.25 -8.24
#